data_AF-A0AAV5UN43-F1
#
_entry.id   AF-A0AAV5UN43-F1
#
_cell.length_a   1.000
_cell.length_b   1.000
_cell.length_c   1.000
_cell.angle_alpha   90.00
_cell.angle_beta   90.00
_cell.angle_gamma   90.00
#
_symmetry.space_group_name_H-M   'P 1'
#
loop_
_entity.id
_entity.type
_entity.pdbx_description
1 polymer ?
#
loop_
_entity_poly.entity_id
_entity_poly.type
_entity_poly.pdbx_seq_one_letter_code
_entity_poly.pdbx_strand_id
1 'polypeptide(L)'
;MTRATGAGVLVAIPDGFYREHIKRTDDIDLPAFGTYATGILFLNEDSYKQAKEAFGDLSRACQLRVITWRKLSTNPACLGEEARKTEPLIRQVFVTADYAESDPARFERNLYLLRKQVVSNMSKQRVECYVCSLSTSTIVYKGQFTPRQLFAYYDDLNQESFVTHIALVHSRFFH
;
A
#
# COMPACT_ATOMS: atom_id res chain seq x y z
N MET A 1 9.13 -23.63 17.27
CA MET A 1 8.31 -22.43 16.98
C MET A 1 9.18 -21.43 16.24
N THR A 2 9.02 -21.28 14.93
CA THR A 2 9.78 -20.33 14.13
C THR A 2 9.27 -18.93 14.43
N ARG A 3 10.05 -18.10 15.15
CA ARG A 3 9.74 -16.68 15.35
C ARG A 3 9.71 -16.00 13.98
N ALA A 4 8.54 -15.49 13.57
CA ALA A 4 8.40 -14.81 12.29
C ALA A 4 9.26 -13.54 12.27
N THR A 5 10.09 -13.43 11.25
CA THR A 5 11.26 -12.54 11.28
C THR A 5 11.15 -11.36 10.30
N GLY A 6 10.03 -11.31 9.57
CA GLY A 6 9.72 -10.26 8.60
C GLY A 6 10.07 -10.70 7.19
N ALA A 7 9.07 -10.71 6.32
CA ALA A 7 9.22 -11.00 4.90
C ALA A 7 8.44 -9.97 4.07
N GLY A 8 8.88 -9.76 2.84
CA GLY A 8 8.17 -8.93 1.89
C GLY A 8 8.60 -9.18 0.46
N VAL A 9 7.75 -8.76 -0.46
CA VAL A 9 8.00 -8.76 -1.89
C VAL A 9 7.72 -7.36 -2.42
N LEU A 10 8.69 -6.82 -3.16
CA LEU A 10 8.49 -5.67 -4.02
C LEU A 10 8.19 -6.20 -5.42
N VAL A 11 7.11 -5.73 -6.03
CA VAL A 11 6.74 -6.06 -7.40
C VAL A 11 6.50 -4.80 -8.21
N ALA A 12 6.62 -4.88 -9.53
CA ALA A 12 6.02 -3.84 -10.37
C ALA A 12 4.50 -3.89 -10.22
N ILE A 13 3.87 -2.71 -10.30
CA ILE A 13 2.41 -2.58 -10.14
C ILE A 13 1.70 -3.44 -11.20
N PRO A 14 0.83 -4.38 -10.79
CA PRO A 14 0.00 -5.18 -11.69
C PRO A 14 -1.22 -4.35 -12.14
N ASP A 15 -1.03 -3.42 -13.07
CA ASP A 15 -2.05 -2.44 -13.48
C ASP A 15 -3.39 -3.07 -13.86
N GLY A 16 -3.36 -4.12 -14.68
CA GLY A 16 -4.57 -4.82 -15.15
C GLY A 16 -5.42 -5.35 -13.99
N PHE A 17 -4.78 -5.99 -13.02
CA PHE A 17 -5.45 -6.51 -11.82
C PHE A 17 -6.10 -5.39 -11.00
N TYR A 18 -5.38 -4.29 -10.74
CA TYR A 18 -5.92 -3.18 -9.94
C TYR A 18 -7.07 -2.47 -10.64
N ARG A 19 -6.95 -2.25 -11.95
CA ARG A 19 -8.00 -1.61 -12.76
C ARG A 19 -9.28 -2.42 -12.77
N GLU A 20 -9.18 -3.73 -13.02
CA GLU A 20 -10.33 -4.64 -12.97
C GLU A 20 -10.96 -4.66 -11.58
N HIS A 21 -10.14 -4.80 -10.54
CA HIS A 21 -10.62 -4.85 -9.16
C HIS A 21 -11.36 -3.57 -8.76
N ILE A 22 -10.77 -2.40 -8.99
CA ILE A 22 -11.35 -1.11 -8.61
C ILE A 22 -12.59 -0.80 -9.44
N LYS A 23 -12.59 -1.12 -10.73
CA LYS A 23 -13.79 -0.96 -11.56
C LYS A 23 -14.92 -1.83 -11.03
N ARG A 24 -14.63 -3.07 -10.61
CA ARG A 24 -15.63 -3.98 -10.06
C ARG A 24 -16.13 -3.57 -8.67
N THR A 25 -15.27 -3.07 -7.78
CA THR A 25 -15.66 -2.78 -6.38
C THR A 25 -16.21 -1.38 -6.19
N ASP A 26 -15.66 -0.40 -6.90
CA ASP A 26 -15.89 1.02 -6.64
C ASP A 26 -16.54 1.74 -7.85
N ASP A 27 -16.70 1.05 -8.99
CA ASP A 27 -17.14 1.61 -10.27
C ASP A 27 -16.28 2.80 -10.76
N ILE A 28 -14.97 2.74 -10.50
CA ILE A 28 -14.01 3.78 -10.87
C ILE A 28 -13.09 3.25 -11.97
N ASP A 29 -12.98 4.03 -13.05
CA ASP A 29 -11.94 3.83 -14.07
C ASP A 29 -10.64 4.51 -13.60
N LEU A 30 -9.61 3.71 -13.34
CA LEU A 30 -8.30 4.23 -12.98
C LEU A 30 -7.72 5.09 -14.12
N PRO A 31 -6.91 6.13 -13.81
CA PRO A 31 -6.12 6.82 -14.82
C PRO A 31 -5.17 5.88 -15.58
N ALA A 32 -4.56 6.39 -16.64
CA ALA A 32 -3.54 5.66 -17.39
C ALA A 32 -2.37 5.24 -16.47
N PHE A 33 -1.77 4.08 -16.73
CA PHE A 33 -0.61 3.62 -15.97
C PHE A 33 0.51 4.68 -15.99
N GLY A 34 1.12 4.93 -14.83
CA GLY A 34 2.09 6.02 -14.65
C GLY A 34 1.48 7.39 -14.29
N THR A 35 0.18 7.59 -14.51
CA THR A 35 -0.54 8.84 -14.12
C THR A 35 -1.33 8.70 -12.82
N TYR A 36 -1.32 7.50 -12.24
CA TYR A 36 -1.71 7.27 -10.84
C TYR A 36 -0.56 6.61 -10.10
N ALA A 37 -0.55 6.80 -8.79
CA ALA A 37 0.31 6.07 -7.87
C ALA A 37 -0.55 5.27 -6.90
N THR A 38 0.02 4.18 -6.40
CA THR A 38 -0.61 3.38 -5.36
C THR A 38 0.38 2.99 -4.28
N GLY A 39 -0.14 2.71 -3.10
CA GLY A 39 0.66 2.43 -1.93
C GLY A 39 -0.11 1.66 -0.88
N ILE A 40 0.57 0.70 -0.24
CA ILE A 40 0.03 -0.02 0.93
C ILE A 40 0.44 0.74 2.19
N LEU A 41 -0.54 0.98 3.06
CA LEU A 41 -0.38 1.59 4.36
C LEU A 41 -0.83 0.61 5.44
N PHE A 42 -0.06 0.57 6.52
CA PHE A 42 -0.45 -0.06 7.78
C PHE A 42 -0.96 1.02 8.72
N LEU A 43 -2.17 0.81 9.20
CA LEU A 43 -2.92 1.72 10.03
C LEU A 43 -3.39 0.97 11.27
N ASN A 44 -3.93 1.71 12.24
CA ASN A 44 -4.64 1.13 13.37
C ASN A 44 -6.16 1.27 13.14
N GLU A 45 -6.94 0.25 13.52
CA GLU A 45 -8.41 0.24 13.37
C GLU A 45 -9.04 1.47 14.04
N ASP A 46 -8.61 1.78 15.26
CA ASP A 46 -9.19 2.85 16.09
C ASP A 46 -8.92 4.25 15.52
N SER A 47 -7.79 4.43 14.84
CA SER A 47 -7.39 5.71 14.24
C SER A 47 -7.59 5.77 12.73
N TYR A 48 -8.20 4.74 12.11
CA TYR A 48 -8.33 4.64 10.66
C TYR A 48 -9.00 5.86 10.04
N LYS A 49 -10.11 6.33 10.63
CA LYS A 49 -10.86 7.49 10.12
C LYS A 49 -9.99 8.75 10.13
N GLN A 50 -9.33 9.01 11.25
CA GLN A 50 -8.43 10.15 11.40
C GLN A 50 -7.24 10.06 10.43
N ALA A 51 -6.65 8.88 10.27
CA ALA A 51 -5.56 8.64 9.34
C ALA A 51 -5.99 8.88 7.88
N LYS A 52 -7.20 8.43 7.52
CA LYS A 52 -7.76 8.64 6.18
C LYS A 52 -8.01 10.12 5.88
N GLU A 53 -8.57 10.86 6.84
CA GLU A 53 -8.81 12.30 6.74
C GLU A 53 -7.49 13.07 6.63
N ALA A 54 -6.55 12.84 7.54
CA ALA A 54 -5.25 13.50 7.52
C ALA A 54 -4.45 13.16 6.24
N PHE A 55 -4.51 11.92 5.74
CA PHE A 55 -3.89 11.58 4.45
C PHE A 55 -4.54 12.35 3.29
N GLY A 56 -5.87 12.49 3.29
CA GLY A 56 -6.59 13.29 2.30
C GLY A 56 -6.19 14.76 2.32
N ASP A 57 -6.06 15.35 3.51
CA ASP A 57 -5.65 16.75 3.68
C ASP A 57 -4.22 16.98 3.21
N LEU A 58 -3.29 16.10 3.59
CA LEU A 58 -1.90 16.16 3.15
C LEU A 58 -1.76 15.93 1.64
N SER A 59 -2.59 15.05 1.06
CA SER A 59 -2.63 14.84 -0.40
C SER A 59 -3.01 16.14 -1.10
N ARG A 60 -4.09 16.80 -0.66
CA ARG A 60 -4.53 18.10 -1.20
C ARG A 60 -3.46 19.18 -1.04
N ALA A 61 -2.80 19.25 0.12
CA ALA A 61 -1.70 20.18 0.36
C ALA A 61 -0.50 19.93 -0.58
N CYS A 62 -0.28 18.69 -1.01
CA CYS A 62 0.73 18.32 -2.01
C CYS A 62 0.23 18.45 -3.46
N GLN A 63 -0.95 19.04 -3.69
CA GLN A 63 -1.59 19.14 -5.01
C GLN A 63 -1.82 17.77 -5.65
N LEU A 64 -2.18 16.79 -4.82
CA LEU A 64 -2.56 15.43 -5.20
C LEU A 64 -4.02 15.19 -4.82
N ARG A 65 -4.65 14.22 -5.49
CA ARG A 65 -6.02 13.79 -5.23
C ARG A 65 -6.04 12.30 -4.94
N VAL A 66 -6.73 11.92 -3.87
CA VAL A 66 -7.05 10.51 -3.59
C VAL A 66 -8.16 10.07 -4.55
N ILE A 67 -7.95 8.95 -5.24
CA ILE A 67 -8.95 8.31 -6.10
C ILE A 67 -9.85 7.42 -5.25
N THR A 68 -9.25 6.41 -4.60
CA THR A 68 -9.98 5.46 -3.75
C THR A 68 -9.05 4.82 -2.72
N TRP A 69 -9.66 4.17 -1.73
CA TRP A 69 -9.00 3.31 -0.76
C TRP A 69 -9.53 1.89 -0.90
N ARG A 70 -8.64 0.97 -1.25
CA ARG A 70 -8.93 -0.46 -1.38
C ARG A 70 -8.57 -1.18 -0.08
N LYS A 71 -9.49 -2.01 0.41
CA LYS A 71 -9.21 -3.01 1.46
C LYS A 71 -8.54 -4.21 0.79
N LEU A 72 -7.38 -4.62 1.29
CA LEU A 72 -6.75 -5.85 0.81
C LEU A 72 -7.46 -7.07 1.40
N SER A 73 -7.63 -8.10 0.59
CA SER A 73 -8.05 -9.42 1.06
C SER A 73 -6.84 -10.12 1.67
N THR A 74 -6.91 -10.40 2.96
CA THR A 74 -5.86 -11.08 3.72
C THR A 74 -6.41 -12.31 4.44
N ASN A 75 -5.54 -13.27 4.73
CA ASN A 75 -5.88 -14.49 5.47
C ASN A 75 -5.13 -14.54 6.82
N PRO A 76 -5.67 -13.95 7.90
CA PRO A 76 -5.05 -13.99 9.22
C PRO A 76 -4.88 -15.39 9.81
N ALA A 77 -5.62 -16.40 9.30
CA ALA A 77 -5.57 -17.76 9.83
C ALA A 77 -4.22 -18.46 9.56
N CYS A 78 -3.42 -17.97 8.60
CA CYS A 78 -2.07 -18.51 8.35
C CYS A 78 -1.00 -17.94 9.30
N LEU A 79 -1.37 -17.00 10.17
CA LEU A 79 -0.47 -16.32 11.10
C LEU A 79 -0.34 -17.07 12.43
N GLY A 80 0.84 -16.97 13.05
CA GLY A 80 1.01 -17.37 14.44
C GLY A 80 0.26 -16.42 15.38
N GLU A 81 -0.13 -16.91 16.56
CA GLU A 81 -0.98 -16.17 17.52
C GLU A 81 -0.42 -14.78 17.86
N GLU A 82 0.89 -14.67 18.05
CA GLU A 82 1.57 -13.40 18.35
C GLU A 82 1.54 -12.40 17.19
N ALA A 83 1.71 -12.87 15.96
CA ALA A 83 1.64 -12.01 14.77
C ALA A 83 0.21 -11.53 14.48
N ARG A 84 -0.80 -12.30 14.88
CA ARG A 84 -2.22 -11.91 14.77
C ARG A 84 -2.60 -10.82 15.76
N LYS A 85 -2.00 -10.80 16.96
CA LYS A 85 -2.26 -9.76 17.98
C LYS A 85 -1.75 -8.39 17.57
N THR A 86 -0.73 -8.33 16.71
CA THR A 86 -0.10 -7.11 16.22
C THR A 86 -0.42 -6.82 14.76
N GLU A 87 -1.42 -7.50 14.19
CA GLU A 87 -1.83 -7.31 12.80
C GLU A 87 -2.36 -5.88 12.59
N PRO A 88 -1.76 -5.09 11.67
CA PRO A 88 -2.25 -3.76 11.40
C PRO A 88 -3.48 -3.80 10.48
N LEU A 89 -4.25 -2.72 10.49
CA LEU A 89 -5.23 -2.47 9.46
C LEU A 89 -4.50 -2.16 8.15
N ILE A 90 -4.61 -3.06 7.17
CA ILE A 90 -3.94 -2.89 5.86
C ILE A 90 -4.90 -2.23 4.86
N ARG A 91 -4.45 -1.14 4.25
CA ARG A 91 -5.19 -0.44 3.20
C ARG A 91 -4.26 -0.06 2.05
N GLN A 92 -4.76 -0.17 0.83
CA GLN A 92 -4.11 0.34 -0.36
C GLN A 92 -4.79 1.64 -0.78
N VAL A 93 -4.01 2.69 -0.97
CA VAL A 93 -4.51 3.99 -1.47
C VAL A 93 -4.12 4.17 -2.92
N PHE A 94 -5.00 4.79 -3.69
CA PHE A 94 -4.74 5.21 -5.07
C PHE A 94 -4.81 6.73 -5.15
N VAL A 95 -3.81 7.35 -5.74
CA VAL A 95 -3.70 8.81 -5.85
C VAL A 95 -3.32 9.23 -7.25
N THR A 96 -3.71 10.43 -7.67
CA THR A 96 -3.37 11.02 -8.96
C THR A 96 -3.26 12.54 -8.82
N ALA A 97 -2.96 13.22 -9.92
CA ALA A 97 -2.98 14.66 -10.04
C ALA A 97 -3.36 15.04 -11.46
N ASP A 98 -3.98 16.21 -11.63
CA ASP A 98 -4.41 16.68 -12.97
C ASP A 98 -3.22 16.93 -13.91
N TYR A 99 -2.03 17.18 -13.35
CA TYR A 99 -0.77 17.36 -14.09
C TYR A 99 0.06 16.07 -14.17
N ALA A 100 -0.45 14.91 -13.73
CA ALA A 100 0.34 13.69 -13.66
C ALA A 100 0.87 13.23 -15.03
N GLU A 101 0.11 13.46 -16.10
CA GLU A 101 0.52 13.16 -17.47
C GLU A 101 1.46 14.22 -18.07
N SER A 102 1.16 15.50 -17.85
CA SER A 102 1.92 16.62 -18.45
C SER A 102 3.22 16.95 -17.73
N ASP A 103 3.33 16.63 -16.44
CA ASP A 103 4.53 16.85 -15.63
C ASP A 103 4.79 15.66 -14.66
N PRO A 104 5.25 14.50 -15.19
CA PRO A 104 5.52 13.30 -14.38
C PRO A 104 6.60 13.54 -13.30
N ALA A 105 7.58 14.41 -13.59
CA ALA A 105 8.65 14.73 -12.65
C ALA A 105 8.12 15.48 -11.42
N ARG A 106 7.20 16.43 -11.60
CA ARG A 106 6.48 17.07 -10.50
C ARG A 106 5.60 16.09 -9.75
N PHE A 107 4.93 15.18 -10.45
CA PHE A 107 4.10 14.17 -9.80
C PHE A 107 4.93 13.28 -8.85
N GLU A 108 6.05 12.74 -9.30
CA GLU A 108 6.98 11.96 -8.47
C GLU A 108 7.52 12.76 -7.27
N ARG A 109 7.90 14.02 -7.50
CA ARG A 109 8.35 14.91 -6.42
C ARG A 109 7.25 15.11 -5.37
N ASN A 110 6.01 15.34 -5.79
CA ASN A 110 4.90 15.55 -4.87
C ASN A 110 4.50 14.26 -4.14
N LEU A 111 4.61 13.08 -4.76
CA LEU A 111 4.45 11.79 -4.09
C LEU A 111 5.53 11.56 -3.01
N TYR A 112 6.77 11.95 -3.28
CA TYR A 112 7.84 11.95 -2.28
C TYR A 112 7.54 12.89 -1.10
N LEU A 113 7.11 14.12 -1.39
CA LEU A 113 6.72 15.08 -0.36
C LEU A 113 5.54 14.55 0.48
N LEU A 114 4.52 13.97 -0.16
CA LEU A 114 3.38 13.37 0.54
C LEU A 114 3.83 12.28 1.51
N ARG A 115 4.68 11.34 1.07
CA ARG A 115 5.25 10.30 1.96
C ARG A 115 5.93 10.91 3.18
N LYS A 116 6.79 11.92 2.97
CA LYS A 116 7.51 12.61 4.06
C LYS A 116 6.56 13.32 5.01
N GLN A 117 5.53 13.99 4.47
CA GLN A 117 4.53 14.73 5.25
C GLN A 117 3.63 13.79 6.05
N VAL A 118 3.19 12.66 5.47
CA VAL A 118 2.39 11.65 6.18
C VAL A 118 3.14 11.12 7.38
N VAL A 119 4.40 10.69 7.21
CA VAL A 119 5.22 10.19 8.33
C VAL A 119 5.37 11.24 9.43
N SER A 120 5.67 12.49 9.06
CA SER A 120 5.89 13.59 10.02
C SER A 120 4.62 14.00 10.76
N ASN A 121 3.50 14.19 10.05
CA ASN A 121 2.26 14.70 10.63
C ASN A 121 1.52 13.62 11.43
N MET A 122 1.46 12.38 10.94
CA MET A 122 0.81 11.28 11.66
C MET A 122 1.52 11.03 13.00
N SER A 123 2.86 11.06 13.01
CA SER A 123 3.64 10.96 14.25
C SER A 123 3.31 12.08 15.25
N LYS A 124 3.23 13.34 14.80
CA LYS A 124 2.86 14.48 15.67
C LYS A 124 1.43 14.36 16.23
N GLN A 125 0.52 13.82 15.45
CA GLN A 125 -0.88 13.59 15.85
C GLN A 125 -1.08 12.29 16.64
N ARG A 126 -0.01 11.52 16.89
CA ARG A 126 -0.06 10.19 17.51
C ARG A 126 -0.99 9.22 16.79
N VAL A 127 -1.09 9.38 15.47
CA VAL A 127 -1.80 8.47 14.58
C VAL A 127 -0.81 7.43 14.08
N GLU A 128 -1.07 6.16 14.36
CA GLU A 128 -0.25 5.06 13.86
C GLU A 128 -0.48 4.89 12.36
N CYS A 129 0.53 5.25 11.57
CA CYS A 129 0.51 5.11 10.13
C CYS A 129 1.92 4.79 9.63
N TYR A 130 2.03 3.68 8.91
CA TYR A 130 3.26 3.27 8.27
C TYR A 130 3.03 3.06 6.77
N VAL A 131 3.70 3.87 5.95
CA VAL A 131 3.63 3.80 4.49
C VAL A 131 4.63 2.76 3.98
N CYS A 132 4.15 1.60 3.54
CA CYS A 132 4.99 0.52 3.00
C CYS A 132 5.54 0.87 1.62
N SER A 133 4.70 1.50 0.80
CA SER A 133 5.02 1.99 -0.54
C SER A 133 4.04 3.11 -0.91
N LEU A 134 4.45 3.98 -1.84
CA LEU A 134 3.58 4.91 -2.56
C LEU A 134 4.34 5.33 -3.82
N SER A 135 3.99 4.76 -4.96
CA SER A 135 4.76 4.81 -6.20
C SER A 135 3.86 4.62 -7.43
N THR A 136 4.31 5.09 -8.59
CA THR A 136 3.68 4.91 -9.90
C THR A 136 4.06 3.61 -10.60
N SER A 137 5.12 2.94 -10.13
CA SER A 137 5.71 1.79 -10.82
C SER A 137 5.82 0.53 -9.97
N THR A 138 5.91 0.65 -8.64
CA THR A 138 6.21 -0.47 -7.74
C THR A 138 5.31 -0.47 -6.51
N ILE A 139 5.01 -1.66 -6.00
CA ILE A 139 4.23 -1.85 -4.78
C ILE A 139 4.93 -2.89 -3.88
N VAL A 140 4.87 -2.68 -2.56
CA VAL A 140 5.51 -3.55 -1.57
C VAL A 140 4.45 -4.23 -0.70
N TYR A 141 4.37 -5.55 -0.80
CA TYR A 141 3.62 -6.43 0.11
C TYR A 141 4.59 -6.95 1.17
N LYS A 142 4.34 -6.69 2.45
CA LYS A 142 5.28 -7.05 3.53
C LYS A 142 4.55 -7.34 4.82
N GLY A 143 5.20 -7.98 5.77
CA GLY A 143 4.66 -8.14 7.12
C GLY A 143 5.55 -9.00 7.99
N GLN A 144 5.08 -9.30 9.21
CA GLN A 144 5.79 -10.17 10.16
C GLN A 144 5.51 -11.64 9.85
N PHE A 145 5.97 -12.10 8.69
CA PHE A 145 5.72 -13.43 8.15
C PHE A 145 7.03 -14.12 7.77
N THR A 146 7.00 -15.44 7.58
CA THR A 146 7.99 -16.14 6.75
C THR A 146 7.65 -15.93 5.26
N PRO A 147 8.60 -16.12 4.32
CA PRO A 147 8.31 -16.00 2.89
C PRO A 147 7.15 -16.90 2.42
N ARG A 148 7.03 -18.13 2.94
CA ARG A 148 5.91 -19.03 2.61
C ARG A 148 4.57 -18.48 3.09
N GLN A 149 4.55 -17.87 4.27
CA GLN A 149 3.34 -17.26 4.82
C GLN A 149 2.94 -15.97 4.08
N LEU A 150 3.89 -15.25 3.47
CA LEU A 150 3.59 -14.03 2.70
C LEU A 150 2.58 -14.30 1.57
N PHE A 151 2.82 -15.34 0.77
CA PHE A 151 1.92 -15.74 -0.32
C PHE A 151 0.61 -16.31 0.22
N ALA A 152 0.62 -17.01 1.36
CA ALA A 152 -0.61 -17.51 1.97
C ALA A 152 -1.46 -16.40 2.63
N TYR A 153 -0.84 -15.28 3.02
CA TYR A 153 -1.49 -14.18 3.72
C TYR A 153 -2.14 -13.17 2.78
N TYR A 154 -1.49 -12.83 1.65
CA TYR A 154 -2.03 -11.87 0.68
C TYR A 154 -2.68 -12.59 -0.51
N ASP A 155 -4.01 -12.57 -0.57
CA ASP A 155 -4.76 -13.26 -1.62
C ASP A 155 -4.44 -12.71 -3.03
N ASP A 156 -4.11 -11.41 -3.12
CA ASP A 156 -3.67 -10.74 -4.33
C ASP A 156 -2.54 -11.51 -5.04
N LEU A 157 -1.56 -12.00 -4.28
CA LEU A 157 -0.35 -12.64 -4.82
C LEU A 157 -0.64 -14.02 -5.44
N ASN A 158 -1.83 -14.57 -5.24
CA ASN A 158 -2.26 -15.85 -5.83
C ASN A 158 -3.27 -15.68 -6.97
N GLN A 159 -3.64 -14.44 -7.34
CA GLN A 159 -4.56 -14.21 -8.44
C GLN A 159 -3.84 -14.37 -9.79
N GLU A 160 -4.43 -15.12 -10.72
CA GLU A 160 -3.86 -15.29 -12.08
C GLU A 160 -3.73 -13.96 -12.83
N SER A 161 -4.63 -13.02 -12.57
CA SER A 161 -4.59 -11.66 -13.12
C SER A 161 -3.46 -10.80 -12.56
N PHE A 162 -2.81 -11.21 -11.46
CA PHE A 162 -1.69 -10.50 -10.85
C PHE A 162 -0.41 -10.69 -11.67
N VAL A 163 -0.33 -10.00 -12.80
CA VAL A 163 0.82 -10.06 -13.72
C VAL A 163 1.79 -8.93 -13.42
N THR A 164 3.05 -9.27 -13.18
CA THR A 164 4.14 -8.30 -12.92
C THR A 164 5.41 -8.71 -13.65
N HIS A 165 6.21 -7.74 -14.10
CA HIS A 165 7.45 -8.00 -14.86
C HIS A 165 8.71 -8.08 -13.97
N ILE A 166 8.60 -7.73 -12.68
CA ILE A 166 9.69 -7.86 -11.71
C ILE A 166 9.13 -8.21 -10.34
N ALA A 167 9.82 -9.10 -9.63
CA ALA A 167 9.55 -9.44 -8.24
C ALA A 167 10.87 -9.59 -7.47
N LEU A 168 11.02 -8.83 -6.39
CA LEU A 168 12.17 -8.89 -5.48
C LEU A 168 11.67 -9.32 -4.10
N VAL A 169 12.04 -10.53 -3.70
CA VAL A 169 11.67 -11.11 -2.39
C VAL A 169 12.79 -10.87 -1.39
N HIS A 170 12.43 -10.45 -0.18
CA HIS A 170 13.36 -10.27 0.93
C HIS A 170 12.81 -10.89 2.23
N SER A 171 13.69 -11.54 2.98
CA SER A 171 13.45 -12.01 4.34
C SER A 171 14.54 -11.49 5.27
N ARG A 172 14.17 -10.95 6.43
CA ARG A 172 15.13 -10.63 7.49
C ARG A 172 15.24 -11.80 8.42
N PHE A 173 16.43 -12.10 8.92
CA PHE A 173 16.65 -13.00 10.04
C PHE A 173 17.24 -12.18 11.20
N PHE A 174 16.57 -12.14 12.35
CA PHE A 174 17.12 -11.63 13.58
C PHE A 174 17.71 -12.83 14.31
N HIS A 175 19.03 -12.83 14.51
CA HIS A 175 19.74 -13.80 15.36
C HIS A 175 19.57 -13.44 16.83
#